data_AF-G9I525-F1
#
_entry.id   AF-G9I525-F1
#
_cell.length_a   1.000
_cell.length_b   1.000
_cell.length_c   1.000
_cell.angle_alpha   90.00
_cell.angle_beta   90.00
_cell.angle_gamma   90.00
#
_symmetry.space_group_name_H-M   'P 1'
#
loop_
_entity.id
_entity.type
_entity.pdbx_description
1 polymer ?
#
loop_
_entity_poly.entity_id
_entity_poly.type
_entity_poly.pdbx_seq_one_letter_code
_entity_poly.pdbx_strand_id
1 'polypeptide(L)'
;MVADWAFGIQDENMQAMVDEARGKGAQVVVVISHNGMDVDLKMASRVRGIDAIFGGHTHDGVPVAVPVSNAGGKTLVTNAGSNTKFLGVMDFDVKGGKVVDFRYRLLPVFANQIQADPAMDALIAKIRAPYEAKLSEKLGVTDGLLYRRGN
;
A
#
# COMPACT_ATOMS: atom_id res chain seq x y z
N MET A 1 -21.98 -12.35 8.26
CA MET A 1 -20.68 -12.80 8.82
C MET A 1 -20.68 -14.31 8.78
N VAL A 2 -19.66 -14.93 8.20
CA VAL A 2 -19.49 -16.39 8.25
C VAL A 2 -19.14 -16.76 9.69
N ALA A 3 -19.77 -17.79 10.24
CA ALA A 3 -19.42 -18.28 11.57
C ALA A 3 -17.91 -18.61 11.59
N ASP A 4 -17.24 -18.26 12.70
CA ASP A 4 -15.80 -18.50 12.96
C ASP A 4 -14.78 -17.58 12.27
N TRP A 5 -15.19 -16.50 11.62
CA TRP A 5 -14.25 -15.51 11.08
C TRP A 5 -13.99 -14.37 12.09
N ALA A 6 -12.72 -14.16 12.45
CA ALA A 6 -12.26 -13.06 13.28
C ALA A 6 -11.19 -12.23 12.55
N PHE A 7 -11.38 -10.90 12.53
CA PHE A 7 -10.48 -9.94 11.85
C PHE A 7 -9.89 -8.90 12.81
N GLY A 8 -9.91 -9.19 14.11
CA GLY A 8 -9.26 -8.32 15.11
C GLY A 8 -7.75 -8.20 14.85
N ILE A 9 -7.15 -7.12 15.34
CA ILE A 9 -5.69 -6.94 15.30
C ILE A 9 -5.03 -7.98 16.19
N GLN A 10 -4.08 -8.74 15.64
CA GLN A 10 -3.39 -9.84 16.31
C GLN A 10 -1.88 -9.62 16.30
N ASP A 11 -1.39 -8.69 17.12
CA ASP A 11 0.03 -8.33 17.21
C ASP A 11 0.91 -9.56 17.54
N GLU A 12 0.44 -10.47 18.40
CA GLU A 12 1.16 -11.69 18.78
C GLU A 12 1.29 -12.67 17.61
N ASN A 13 0.21 -12.89 16.87
CA ASN A 13 0.24 -13.72 15.67
C ASN A 13 1.14 -13.09 14.59
N MET A 14 1.08 -11.76 14.41
CA MET A 14 1.97 -11.06 13.49
C MET A 14 3.44 -11.23 13.91
N GLN A 15 3.78 -11.12 15.19
CA GLN A 15 5.14 -11.39 15.68
C GLN A 15 5.58 -12.81 15.35
N ALA A 16 4.72 -13.82 15.56
CA ALA A 16 5.02 -15.20 15.22
C ALA A 16 5.30 -15.39 13.72
N MET A 17 4.53 -14.73 12.84
CA MET A 17 4.76 -14.78 11.39
C MET A 17 6.06 -14.09 10.97
N VAL A 18 6.41 -12.96 11.61
CA VAL A 18 7.68 -12.28 11.37
C VAL A 18 8.85 -13.16 11.82
N ASP A 19 8.77 -13.74 13.01
CA ASP A 19 9.80 -14.64 13.56
C ASP A 19 9.96 -15.88 12.67
N GLU A 20 8.86 -16.46 12.19
CA GLU A 20 8.88 -17.59 11.25
C GLU A 20 9.57 -17.22 9.92
N ALA A 21 9.22 -16.08 9.32
CA ALA A 21 9.84 -15.62 8.08
C ALA A 21 11.36 -15.40 8.25
N ARG A 22 11.77 -14.78 9.36
CA ARG A 22 13.19 -14.60 9.71
C ARG A 22 13.89 -15.93 9.97
N GLY A 23 13.26 -16.85 10.71
CA GLY A 23 13.79 -18.19 10.97
C GLY A 23 14.01 -19.01 9.70
N LYS A 24 13.19 -18.77 8.67
CA LYS A 24 13.35 -19.34 7.32
C LYS A 24 14.41 -18.63 6.45
N GLY A 25 15.09 -17.62 6.98
CA GLY A 25 16.20 -16.93 6.31
C GLY A 25 15.84 -15.62 5.61
N ALA A 26 14.64 -15.05 5.85
CA ALA A 26 14.29 -13.75 5.28
C ALA A 26 15.24 -12.64 5.78
N GLN A 27 15.94 -11.99 4.85
CA GLN A 27 16.82 -10.84 5.13
C GLN A 27 16.05 -9.51 5.17
N VAL A 28 14.89 -9.45 4.52
CA VAL A 28 13.94 -8.34 4.60
C VAL A 28 12.54 -8.89 4.83
N VAL A 29 11.78 -8.29 5.74
CA VAL A 29 10.38 -8.62 6.01
C VAL A 29 9.53 -7.36 5.80
N VAL A 30 8.63 -7.45 4.83
CA VAL A 30 7.67 -6.39 4.48
C VAL A 30 6.26 -6.87 4.77
N VAL A 31 5.50 -6.08 5.51
CA VAL A 31 4.06 -6.32 5.73
C VAL A 31 3.25 -5.54 4.71
N ILE A 32 2.37 -6.23 4.00
CA ILE A 32 1.34 -5.61 3.15
C ILE A 32 0.07 -5.52 3.99
N SER A 33 -0.30 -4.31 4.37
CA SER A 33 -1.36 -4.06 5.35
C SER A 33 -2.57 -3.37 4.73
N HIS A 34 -3.72 -3.62 5.32
CA HIS A 34 -4.95 -2.87 5.10
C HIS A 34 -5.59 -2.45 6.43
N ASN A 35 -4.79 -2.29 7.49
CA ASN A 35 -5.28 -1.91 8.83
C ASN A 35 -5.58 -0.41 8.95
N GLY A 36 -4.98 0.41 8.09
CA GLY A 36 -5.00 1.88 8.19
C GLY A 36 -3.74 2.43 8.84
N MET A 37 -3.35 3.65 8.45
CA MET A 37 -2.06 4.24 8.78
C MET A 37 -1.78 4.28 10.30
N ASP A 38 -2.73 4.74 11.10
CA ASP A 38 -2.55 4.84 12.56
C ASP A 38 -2.37 3.46 13.22
N VAL A 39 -3.09 2.45 12.72
CA VAL A 39 -2.98 1.08 13.22
C VAL A 39 -1.65 0.47 12.81
N ASP A 40 -1.19 0.72 11.59
CA ASP A 40 0.12 0.28 11.09
C ASP A 40 1.27 0.93 11.85
N LEU A 41 1.19 2.23 12.13
CA LEU A 41 2.13 2.93 12.99
C LEU A 41 2.16 2.31 14.40
N LYS A 42 1.00 1.92 14.94
CA LYS A 42 0.93 1.27 16.25
C LYS A 42 1.50 -0.15 16.24
N MET A 43 1.21 -0.93 15.21
CA MET A 43 1.76 -2.27 15.01
C MET A 43 3.29 -2.20 14.85
N ALA A 44 3.80 -1.26 14.06
CA ALA A 44 5.22 -1.01 13.89
C ALA A 44 5.93 -0.68 15.21
N SER A 45 5.24 -0.06 16.18
CA SER A 45 5.82 0.20 17.51
C SER A 45 5.85 -1.04 18.42
N ARG A 46 5.15 -2.12 18.06
CA ARG A 46 4.94 -3.31 18.91
C ARG A 46 5.61 -4.56 18.36
N VAL A 47 5.48 -4.80 17.06
CA VAL A 47 6.01 -5.98 16.38
C VAL A 47 7.44 -5.71 15.92
N ARG A 48 8.35 -6.57 16.36
CA ARG A 48 9.78 -6.49 16.06
C ARG A 48 10.08 -7.22 14.75
N GLY A 49 11.14 -6.80 14.06
CA GLY A 49 11.69 -7.52 12.91
C GLY A 49 11.04 -7.21 11.56
N ILE A 50 10.02 -6.35 11.51
CA ILE A 50 9.45 -5.79 10.28
C ILE A 50 10.36 -4.64 9.80
N ASP A 51 10.84 -4.70 8.56
CA ASP A 51 11.62 -3.59 7.99
C ASP A 51 10.72 -2.51 7.40
N ALA A 52 9.62 -2.91 6.74
CA ALA A 52 8.65 -1.96 6.22
C ALA A 52 7.19 -2.47 6.25
N ILE A 53 6.26 -1.53 6.33
CA ILE A 53 4.83 -1.73 6.16
C ILE A 53 4.38 -0.88 4.98
N PHE A 54 3.78 -1.53 3.99
CA PHE A 54 3.02 -0.88 2.93
C PHE A 54 1.55 -1.02 3.28
N GLY A 55 0.98 0.04 3.83
CA GLY A 55 -0.41 0.06 4.29
C GLY A 55 -1.39 0.50 3.20
N GLY A 56 -2.64 0.61 3.63
CA GLY A 56 -3.78 1.00 2.81
C GLY A 56 -4.93 1.49 3.69
N HIS A 57 -6.17 1.23 3.26
CA HIS A 57 -7.43 1.55 3.95
C HIS A 57 -7.76 3.04 4.12
N THR A 58 -6.80 3.82 4.59
CA THR A 58 -6.93 5.23 5.01
C THR A 58 -6.61 6.21 3.89
N HIS A 59 -6.13 5.70 2.75
CA HIS A 59 -5.86 6.46 1.53
C HIS A 59 -4.84 7.61 1.68
N ASP A 60 -3.98 7.57 2.69
CA ASP A 60 -2.92 8.56 2.88
C ASP A 60 -1.89 8.52 1.75
N GLY A 61 -1.62 9.67 1.12
CA GLY A 61 -0.47 9.84 0.25
C GLY A 61 0.75 10.24 1.08
N VAL A 62 1.58 9.28 1.46
CA VAL A 62 2.73 9.51 2.35
C VAL A 62 3.99 9.74 1.48
N PRO A 63 4.49 10.99 1.35
CA PRO A 63 5.59 11.30 0.45
C PRO A 63 6.95 10.79 0.94
N VAL A 64 7.08 10.56 2.25
CA VAL A 64 8.29 10.03 2.89
C VAL A 64 7.88 8.94 3.86
N ALA A 65 8.47 7.75 3.73
CA ALA A 65 8.18 6.64 4.64
C ALA A 65 8.47 7.02 6.10
N VAL A 66 7.49 6.78 6.98
CA VAL A 66 7.52 7.20 8.38
C VAL A 66 8.34 6.20 9.19
N PRO A 67 9.46 6.63 9.80
CA PRO A 67 10.24 5.77 10.67
C PRO A 67 9.56 5.57 12.03
N VAL A 68 9.38 4.32 12.46
CA VAL A 68 8.86 3.96 13.79
C VAL A 68 9.88 3.09 14.52
N SER A 69 10.33 3.54 15.70
CA SER A 69 11.23 2.77 16.56
C SER A 69 10.47 1.78 17.44
N ASN A 70 11.04 0.60 17.64
CA ASN A 70 10.53 -0.44 18.55
C ASN A 70 11.70 -1.19 19.21
N ALA A 71 11.39 -2.17 20.06
CA ALA A 71 12.40 -2.93 20.80
C ALA A 71 13.34 -3.78 19.92
N GLY A 72 12.99 -4.02 18.65
CA GLY A 72 13.78 -4.77 17.68
C GLY A 72 14.49 -3.90 16.64
N GLY A 73 14.43 -2.58 16.76
CA GLY A 73 15.02 -1.64 15.81
C GLY A 73 14.00 -0.65 15.26
N LYS A 74 13.87 -0.59 13.93
CA LYS A 74 13.12 0.43 13.23
C LYS A 74 12.32 -0.18 12.08
N THR A 75 11.06 0.21 11.96
CA THR A 75 10.16 -0.15 10.86
C THR A 75 9.80 1.10 10.07
N LEU A 76 9.75 1.01 8.75
CA LEU A 76 9.33 2.08 7.85
C LEU A 76 7.86 1.89 7.47
N VAL A 77 7.00 2.86 7.73
CA VAL A 77 5.56 2.77 7.41
C VAL A 77 5.21 3.72 6.29
N THR A 78 4.50 3.25 5.26
CA THR A 78 4.10 4.08 4.12
C THR A 78 2.77 3.67 3.52
N ASN A 79 2.07 4.64 2.91
CA ASN A 79 0.87 4.46 2.09
C ASN A 79 1.03 5.22 0.76
N ALA A 80 0.47 4.67 -0.32
CA ALA A 80 0.57 5.23 -1.67
C ALA A 80 -0.69 5.97 -2.15
N GLY A 81 -1.48 6.51 -1.22
CA GLY A 81 -2.74 7.17 -1.54
C GLY A 81 -3.83 6.21 -2.00
N SER A 82 -4.67 6.67 -2.93
CA SER A 82 -5.78 5.90 -3.48
C SER A 82 -5.97 6.16 -4.97
N ASN A 83 -6.81 5.35 -5.60
CA ASN A 83 -7.17 5.45 -7.02
C ASN A 83 -5.96 5.47 -7.96
N THR A 84 -4.86 4.83 -7.54
CA THR A 84 -3.60 4.76 -8.31
C THR A 84 -3.02 6.14 -8.63
N LYS A 85 -3.35 7.18 -7.84
CA LYS A 85 -2.78 8.53 -8.02
C LYS A 85 -1.26 8.53 -7.84
N PHE A 86 -0.75 7.61 -7.01
CA PHE A 86 0.67 7.44 -6.79
C PHE A 86 1.09 5.96 -6.83
N LEU A 87 2.36 5.75 -7.13
CA LEU A 87 3.07 4.48 -6.99
C LEU A 87 4.17 4.64 -5.93
N GLY A 88 4.05 3.91 -4.83
CA GLY A 88 5.09 3.83 -3.80
C GLY A 88 6.21 2.88 -4.22
N VAL A 89 7.45 3.35 -4.20
CA VAL A 89 8.65 2.56 -4.54
C VAL A 89 9.64 2.62 -3.39
N MET A 90 10.02 1.46 -2.86
CA MET A 90 11.03 1.30 -1.81
C MET A 90 12.18 0.47 -2.34
N ASP A 91 13.36 1.07 -2.41
CA ASP A 91 14.61 0.39 -2.70
C ASP A 91 15.33 0.12 -1.37
N PHE A 92 15.72 -1.12 -1.10
CA PHE A 92 16.51 -1.49 0.10
C PHE A 92 17.96 -1.81 -0.27
N ASP A 93 18.92 -1.30 0.51
CA ASP A 93 20.30 -1.79 0.50
C ASP A 93 20.46 -2.83 1.61
N VAL A 94 20.78 -4.07 1.25
CA VAL A 94 20.86 -5.22 2.16
C VAL A 94 22.28 -5.74 2.21
N LYS A 95 22.90 -5.70 3.38
CA LYS A 95 24.27 -6.20 3.61
C LYS A 95 24.33 -7.02 4.90
N GLY A 96 25.02 -8.15 4.83
CA GLY A 96 25.18 -9.04 6.00
C GLY A 96 23.86 -9.50 6.62
N GLY A 97 22.82 -9.70 5.81
CA GLY A 97 21.50 -10.14 6.28
C GLY A 97 20.61 -9.04 6.87
N LYS A 98 20.97 -7.76 6.73
CA LYS A 98 20.22 -6.63 7.31
C LYS A 98 20.05 -5.50 6.31
N VAL A 99 18.93 -4.78 6.41
CA VAL A 99 18.74 -3.51 5.72
C VAL A 99 19.68 -2.48 6.36
N VAL A 100 20.60 -1.93 5.58
CA VAL A 100 21.57 -0.90 6.04
C VAL A 100 21.20 0.50 5.57
N ASP A 101 20.46 0.59 4.47
CA ASP A 101 19.94 1.85 3.93
C ASP A 101 18.66 1.60 3.11
N PHE A 102 17.92 2.66 2.83
CA PHE A 102 16.73 2.60 1.98
C PHE A 102 16.52 3.90 1.20
N ARG A 103 15.83 3.79 0.07
CA ARG A 103 15.31 4.94 -0.66
C ARG A 103 13.84 4.76 -0.95
N TYR A 104 13.03 5.68 -0.46
CA TYR A 104 11.61 5.72 -0.76
C TYR A 104 11.27 6.84 -1.74
N ARG A 105 10.37 6.56 -2.69
CA ARG A 105 9.78 7.53 -3.61
C ARG A 105 8.29 7.27 -3.74
N LEU A 106 7.49 8.34 -3.63
CA LEU A 106 6.08 8.32 -4.00
C LEU A 106 5.94 8.99 -5.38
N LEU A 107 5.75 8.18 -6.42
CA LEU A 107 5.73 8.64 -7.80
C LEU A 107 4.29 9.00 -8.23
N PRO A 108 3.99 10.24 -8.62
CA PRO A 108 2.67 10.58 -9.14
C PRO A 108 2.42 9.94 -10.50
N VAL A 109 1.23 9.39 -10.70
CA VAL A 109 0.81 8.80 -11.98
C VAL A 109 0.00 9.82 -12.76
N PHE A 110 0.65 10.54 -13.66
CA PHE A 110 0.00 11.46 -14.58
C PHE A 110 -0.31 10.74 -15.90
N ALA A 111 -1.55 10.28 -16.07
CA ALA A 111 -1.96 9.46 -17.22
C ALA A 111 -1.74 10.14 -18.59
N ASN A 112 -1.72 11.47 -18.64
CA ASN A 112 -1.42 12.26 -19.84
C ASN A 112 0.08 12.43 -20.12
N GLN A 113 0.96 11.94 -19.24
CA GLN A 113 2.42 12.03 -19.36
C GLN A 113 3.11 10.66 -19.41
N ILE A 114 2.34 9.58 -19.30
CA ILE A 114 2.84 8.20 -19.30
C ILE A 114 2.14 7.45 -20.44
N GLN A 115 2.93 6.83 -21.30
CA GLN A 115 2.37 6.00 -22.38
C GLN A 115 1.64 4.80 -21.76
N ALA A 116 0.37 4.61 -22.15
CA ALA A 116 -0.41 3.45 -21.73
C ALA A 116 0.22 2.17 -22.27
N ASP A 117 0.20 1.11 -21.46
CA ASP A 117 0.58 -0.22 -21.91
C ASP A 117 -0.42 -0.71 -22.97
N PRO A 118 0.02 -1.06 -24.20
CA PRO A 118 -0.89 -1.41 -25.29
C PRO A 118 -1.77 -2.63 -25.00
N ALA A 119 -1.25 -3.60 -24.23
CA ALA A 119 -2.01 -4.81 -23.90
C ALA A 119 -3.13 -4.51 -22.88
N MET A 120 -2.84 -3.67 -21.89
CA MET A 120 -3.84 -3.21 -20.92
C MET A 120 -4.88 -2.30 -21.52
N ASP A 121 -4.49 -1.39 -22.41
CA ASP A 121 -5.45 -0.55 -23.11
C ASP A 121 -6.43 -1.39 -23.96
N ALA A 122 -5.90 -2.36 -24.71
CA ALA A 122 -6.72 -3.31 -25.47
C ALA A 122 -7.65 -4.15 -24.58
N LEU A 123 -7.16 -4.60 -23.41
CA LEU A 123 -7.97 -5.35 -22.45
C LEU A 123 -9.11 -4.50 -21.88
N ILE A 124 -8.82 -3.26 -21.47
CA ILE A 124 -9.82 -2.33 -20.93
C ILE A 124 -10.88 -2.04 -21.99
N ALA A 125 -10.47 -1.73 -23.23
CA ALA A 125 -11.37 -1.50 -24.35
C ALA A 125 -12.29 -2.70 -24.59
N LYS A 126 -11.73 -3.92 -24.63
CA LYS A 126 -12.49 -5.16 -24.80
C LYS A 126 -13.52 -5.37 -23.68
N ILE A 127 -13.13 -5.19 -22.42
CA ILE A 127 -14.02 -5.40 -21.26
C ILE A 127 -15.13 -4.35 -21.23
N ARG A 128 -14.83 -3.09 -21.59
CA ARG A 128 -15.80 -1.99 -21.58
C ARG A 128 -16.74 -2.00 -22.77
N ALA A 129 -16.35 -2.56 -23.91
CA ALA A 129 -17.12 -2.51 -25.16
C ALA A 129 -18.62 -2.89 -25.00
N PRO A 130 -19.01 -3.95 -24.26
CA PRO A 130 -20.43 -4.30 -24.08
C PRO A 130 -21.23 -3.28 -23.26
N TYR A 131 -20.55 -2.40 -22.52
CA TYR A 131 -21.14 -1.44 -21.58
C TYR A 131 -20.93 0.02 -21.99
N GLU A 132 -20.26 0.27 -23.12
CA GLU A 132 -19.81 1.61 -23.53
C GLU A 132 -20.96 2.62 -23.56
N ALA A 133 -22.10 2.25 -24.16
CA ALA A 133 -23.27 3.12 -24.22
C ALA A 133 -23.80 3.53 -22.83
N LYS A 134 -23.74 2.62 -21.84
CA LYS A 134 -24.20 2.87 -20.48
C LYS A 134 -23.18 3.66 -19.65
N LEU A 135 -21.90 3.34 -19.79
CA LEU A 135 -20.82 4.01 -19.05
C LEU A 135 -20.60 5.45 -19.54
N SER A 136 -20.90 5.72 -20.80
CA SER A 136 -20.74 7.03 -21.45
C SER A 136 -22.04 7.84 -21.51
N GLU A 137 -23.13 7.36 -20.90
CA GLU A 137 -24.41 8.07 -20.84
C GLU A 137 -24.27 9.37 -20.03
N LYS A 138 -24.61 10.50 -20.66
CA LYS A 138 -24.59 11.80 -20.00
C LYS A 138 -25.83 11.97 -19.12
N LEU A 139 -25.65 11.84 -17.81
CA LEU A 139 -26.73 11.99 -16.82
C LEU A 139 -27.00 13.45 -16.40
N GLY A 140 -25.99 14.33 -16.51
CA GLY A 140 -26.11 15.73 -16.08
C GLY A 140 -24.86 16.54 -16.36
N VAL A 141 -24.91 17.85 -16.07
CA VAL A 141 -23.78 18.80 -16.14
C VAL A 141 -23.75 19.57 -14.82
N THR A 142 -22.54 19.85 -14.32
CA THR A 142 -22.34 20.68 -13.13
C THR A 142 -21.53 21.91 -13.50
N ASP A 143 -21.90 23.08 -12.97
CA ASP A 143 -21.16 24.33 -13.14
C ASP A 143 -20.03 24.50 -12.10
N GLY A 144 -19.89 23.55 -11.16
CA GLY A 144 -18.94 23.62 -10.06
C GLY A 144 -18.13 22.34 -9.84
N LEU A 145 -17.14 22.41 -8.96
CA LEU A 145 -16.31 21.25 -8.61
C LEU A 145 -17.08 20.30 -7.68
N LEU A 146 -17.34 19.08 -8.14
CA LEU A 146 -17.77 17.96 -7.30
C LEU A 146 -16.56 17.20 -6.79
N TYR A 147 -16.33 17.24 -5.48
CA TYR A 147 -15.24 16.49 -4.86
C TYR A 147 -15.77 15.52 -3.81
N ARG A 148 -15.16 14.34 -3.79
CA ARG A 148 -15.18 13.41 -2.67
C ARG A 148 -13.73 13.14 -2.33
N ARG A 149 -13.35 13.29 -1.06
CA ARG A 149 -12.02 12.87 -0.62
C ARG A 149 -11.91 11.35 -0.83
N GLY A 150 -10.79 10.90 -1.37
CA GLY A 150 -10.43 9.49 -1.31
C GLY A 150 -10.17 9.16 0.15
N ASN A 151 -11.22 8.72 0.85
CA ASN A 151 -11.21 8.09 2.16
C ASN A 151 -11.73 6.67 1.98
#